data_AF-A0A2W4KUH1-F1
#
_entry.id   AF-A0A2W4KUH1-F1
#
_cell.length_a   1.000
_cell.length_b   1.000
_cell.length_c   1.000
_cell.angle_alpha   90.00
_cell.angle_beta   90.00
_cell.angle_gamma   90.00
#
_symmetry.space_group_name_H-M   'P 1'
#
loop_
_entity.id
_entity.type
_entity.pdbx_description
1 polymer ?
#
loop_
_entity_poly.entity_id
_entity_poly.type
_entity_poly.pdbx_seq_one_letter_code
_entity_poly.pdbx_strand_id
1 'polypeptide(L)'
;MQSQPALKPERRVERLDAVTVRFAGDSGDGMQLTGSEFSKASAIAGNDIRTFPDFPAEIRAPAGTLAGVSGFQVQFASHPIYTPGDRPDVLVAMNPAALKANLPDLKPGGLIIANTGGFTDQNLKKAGYDANPLEDGSLAGYRVIPVDITRLTENALHGSGLSAREIARSKNMFALGLMLWLYQRPLEKAVADLRSKFVGRPEIVEANEKVLRAGHAYGETAELFTSVYEVPPARLAPGTYRNISGNQAIALGIVAAAQLSGLKGFLGSYPITPASDILHELSRYKNYGVTTFQAEDEIAAISAAIGAAFGGNLGITTSSGPGIALKQEAINLAVMAELPLLIVDVQRGGPSTGLPTKTEQADLLQVLFGRNGESPVPVLAAQSPGDCFRTVLEAARIAIRYMTPVIVLSDGSIANGQEPWRIPEPSELERIQVRFRTDPEGFQPYARDPETLARAWVRPGTPGLEHRIGGLEKHHLTGAVSYDPKNHELMVRTRAEKIERIAREFPPLEVDGSPSGKLLVVGWGSTYGAIAAAVRELRRRGRDVSHLHLRYLNPLPRDLGEILSRFERVVVPELNLGQLRTILRSRYLVDAKGINKVQGRPFQVTELVERIEELLS
;
A
#
# COMPACT_ATOMS: atom_id res chain seq x y z
N MET A 1 57.14 -31.54 8.08
CA MET A 1 56.48 -30.28 8.47
C MET A 1 55.13 -30.23 7.78
N GLN A 2 54.06 -30.63 8.48
CA GLN A 2 52.70 -30.45 7.99
C GLN A 2 52.30 -29.00 8.30
N SER A 3 51.97 -28.24 7.25
CA SER A 3 51.46 -26.88 7.36
C SER A 3 50.08 -26.92 8.03
N GLN A 4 49.97 -26.26 9.18
CA GLN A 4 48.67 -25.96 9.79
C GLN A 4 47.87 -25.09 8.81
N PRO A 5 46.58 -25.36 8.59
CA PRO A 5 45.72 -24.43 7.88
C PRO A 5 45.61 -23.14 8.71
N ALA A 6 45.91 -22.00 8.09
CA ALA A 6 45.75 -20.70 8.71
C ALA A 6 44.30 -20.55 9.18
N LEU A 7 44.10 -20.32 10.48
CA LEU A 7 42.83 -19.93 11.07
C LEU A 7 42.35 -18.66 10.36
N LYS A 8 41.21 -18.74 9.66
CA LYS A 8 40.54 -17.55 9.12
C LYS A 8 40.27 -16.58 10.29
N PRO A 9 40.57 -15.27 10.15
CA PRO A 9 40.21 -14.32 11.19
C PRO A 9 38.69 -14.36 11.39
N GLU A 10 38.24 -14.65 12.62
CA GLU A 10 36.82 -14.57 12.98
C GLU A 10 36.35 -13.13 12.78
N ARG A 11 35.53 -12.90 11.75
CA ARG A 11 34.94 -11.59 11.49
C ARG A 11 33.97 -11.25 12.61
N ARG A 12 34.06 -10.02 13.12
CA ARG A 12 33.21 -9.53 14.20
C ARG A 12 31.75 -9.50 13.73
N VAL A 13 30.87 -10.17 14.47
CA VAL A 13 29.42 -10.08 14.26
C VAL A 13 28.89 -8.95 15.13
N GLU A 14 28.25 -7.95 14.52
CA GLU A 14 27.61 -6.84 15.23
C GLU A 14 26.09 -7.02 15.24
N ARG A 15 25.48 -6.95 16.42
CA ARG A 15 24.04 -7.09 16.58
C ARG A 15 23.36 -5.73 16.48
N LEU A 16 22.35 -5.65 15.62
CA LEU A 16 21.55 -4.44 15.40
C LEU A 16 20.08 -4.75 15.62
N ASP A 17 19.33 -3.79 16.17
CA ASP A 17 17.89 -3.95 16.43
C ASP A 17 17.05 -3.72 15.17
N ALA A 18 17.44 -2.76 14.34
CA ALA A 18 16.77 -2.44 13.09
C ALA A 18 17.77 -1.86 12.09
N VAL A 19 17.53 -2.11 10.81
CA VAL A 19 18.35 -1.60 9.71
C VAL A 19 17.46 -1.19 8.55
N THR A 20 17.74 -0.04 7.96
CA THR A 20 17.13 0.41 6.71
C THR A 20 18.16 0.38 5.57
N VAL A 21 17.87 -0.41 4.53
CA VAL A 21 18.70 -0.52 3.32
C VAL A 21 17.95 0.07 2.13
N ARG A 22 18.63 0.88 1.33
CA ARG A 22 18.10 1.39 0.06
C ARG A 22 18.97 0.92 -1.11
N PHE A 23 18.34 0.22 -2.06
CA PHE A 23 18.92 -0.14 -3.34
C PHE A 23 18.53 0.92 -4.38
N ALA A 24 19.50 1.55 -5.02
CA ALA A 24 19.26 2.62 -5.98
C ALA A 24 20.07 2.45 -7.27
N GLY A 25 19.39 2.64 -8.40
CA GLY A 25 19.96 2.49 -9.74
C GLY A 25 19.03 3.09 -10.80
N ASP A 26 19.31 2.85 -12.07
CA ASP A 26 18.43 3.31 -13.14
C ASP A 26 17.15 2.45 -13.22
N SER A 27 16.07 3.05 -13.71
CA SER A 27 14.88 2.29 -14.11
C SER A 27 15.26 1.18 -15.09
N GLY A 28 14.89 -0.06 -14.77
CA GLY A 28 15.26 -1.24 -15.54
C GLY A 28 16.50 -1.99 -15.05
N ASP A 29 17.29 -1.44 -14.12
CA ASP A 29 18.43 -2.13 -13.48
C ASP A 29 17.98 -3.21 -12.48
N GLY A 30 16.68 -3.38 -12.25
CA GLY A 30 16.16 -4.45 -11.39
C GLY A 30 16.36 -4.21 -9.89
N MET A 31 16.40 -2.95 -9.45
CA MET A 31 16.44 -2.59 -8.02
C MET A 31 15.20 -3.07 -7.26
N GLN A 32 14.03 -3.01 -7.91
CA GLN A 32 12.77 -3.52 -7.35
C GLN A 32 12.84 -5.03 -7.07
N LEU A 33 13.42 -5.79 -8.00
CA LEU A 33 13.62 -7.23 -7.85
C LEU A 33 14.59 -7.52 -6.70
N THR A 34 15.73 -6.83 -6.70
CA THR A 34 16.78 -6.97 -5.68
C THR A 34 16.23 -6.71 -4.28
N GLY A 35 15.55 -5.59 -4.09
CA GLY A 35 14.95 -5.24 -2.81
C GLY A 35 13.84 -6.21 -2.40
N SER A 36 13.03 -6.70 -3.34
CA SER A 36 11.99 -7.70 -3.06
C SER A 36 12.57 -9.04 -2.59
N GLU A 37 13.61 -9.55 -3.26
CA GLU A 37 14.27 -10.80 -2.85
C GLU A 37 14.98 -10.65 -1.50
N PHE A 38 15.64 -9.51 -1.25
CA PHE A 38 16.24 -9.22 0.05
C PHE A 38 15.19 -9.14 1.17
N SER A 39 14.03 -8.56 0.88
CA SER A 39 12.90 -8.47 1.81
C SER A 39 12.36 -9.85 2.18
N LYS A 40 12.17 -10.74 1.19
CA LYS A 40 11.76 -12.13 1.43
C LYS A 40 12.78 -12.89 2.27
N ALA A 41 14.07 -12.73 1.98
CA ALA A 41 15.14 -13.38 2.74
C ALA A 41 15.16 -12.91 4.21
N SER A 42 14.90 -11.62 4.45
CA SER A 42 14.78 -11.07 5.81
C SER A 42 13.52 -11.54 6.53
N ALA A 43 12.38 -11.68 5.84
CA ALA A 43 11.17 -12.26 6.41
C ALA A 43 11.36 -13.74 6.80
N ILE A 44 12.10 -14.53 6.02
CA ILE A 44 12.43 -15.93 6.34
C ILE A 44 13.38 -16.02 7.53
N ALA A 45 14.30 -15.06 7.68
CA ALA A 45 15.10 -14.91 8.89
C ALA A 45 14.28 -14.50 10.14
N GLY A 46 12.96 -14.36 10.00
CA GLY A 46 12.02 -14.08 11.08
C GLY A 46 11.93 -12.60 11.45
N ASN A 47 12.48 -11.68 10.63
CA ASN A 47 12.38 -10.26 10.90
C ASN A 47 11.00 -9.70 10.51
N ASP A 48 10.52 -8.70 11.25
CA ASP A 48 9.46 -7.84 10.74
C ASP A 48 10.05 -6.94 9.65
N ILE A 49 9.29 -6.69 8.58
CA ILE A 49 9.76 -5.93 7.41
C ILE A 49 8.74 -4.87 6.98
N ARG A 50 9.23 -3.74 6.48
CA ARG A 50 8.42 -2.75 5.78
C ARG A 50 9.18 -2.23 4.58
N THR A 51 8.51 -2.14 3.44
CA THR A 51 9.15 -1.76 2.17
C THR A 51 8.52 -0.52 1.55
N PHE A 52 9.34 0.20 0.77
CA PHE A 52 8.91 1.33 -0.03
C PHE A 52 9.56 1.27 -1.41
N PRO A 53 8.83 0.77 -2.42
CA PRO A 53 9.20 0.90 -3.83
C PRO A 53 9.11 2.37 -4.27
N ASP A 54 10.23 2.95 -4.70
CA ASP A 54 10.28 4.30 -5.27
C ASP A 54 10.54 4.24 -6.78
N PHE A 55 9.50 4.57 -7.55
CA PHE A 55 9.56 4.61 -9.00
C PHE A 55 9.80 6.05 -9.48
N PRO A 56 10.60 6.23 -10.54
CA PRO A 56 10.69 7.52 -11.20
C PRO A 56 9.32 7.93 -11.76
N ALA A 57 9.12 9.24 -11.93
CA ALA A 57 7.89 9.75 -12.54
C ALA A 57 7.81 9.39 -14.02
N GLU A 58 8.95 9.28 -14.70
CA GLU A 58 9.04 8.93 -16.12
C GLU A 58 9.27 7.43 -16.33
N ILE A 59 8.47 6.82 -17.20
CA ILE A 59 8.60 5.38 -17.54
C ILE A 59 9.94 5.08 -18.23
N ARG A 60 10.50 6.03 -19.00
CA ARG A 60 11.76 5.89 -19.74
C ARG A 60 12.61 7.17 -19.70
N ALA A 61 12.90 7.67 -18.50
CA ALA A 61 13.92 8.69 -18.36
C ALA A 61 15.28 8.17 -18.88
N PRO A 62 16.15 9.04 -19.43
CA PRO A 62 17.46 8.63 -19.91
C PRO A 62 18.30 8.01 -18.78
N ALA A 63 18.91 6.85 -19.04
CA ALA A 63 19.77 6.18 -18.07
C ALA A 63 20.96 7.06 -17.64
N GLY A 64 21.27 7.05 -16.34
CA GLY A 64 22.29 7.88 -15.72
C GLY A 64 21.83 9.30 -15.37
N THR A 65 20.54 9.62 -15.46
CA THR A 65 19.97 10.91 -15.04
C THR A 65 19.19 10.79 -13.73
N LEU A 66 19.05 11.90 -13.00
CA LEU A 66 18.30 11.91 -11.73
C LEU A 66 16.82 11.54 -11.91
N ALA A 67 16.21 11.93 -13.03
CA ALA A 67 14.82 11.62 -13.34
C ALA A 67 14.56 10.12 -13.56
N GLY A 68 15.59 9.35 -13.91
CA GLY A 68 15.51 7.90 -14.15
C GLY A 68 15.87 7.03 -12.96
N VAL A 69 16.19 7.62 -11.81
CA VAL A 69 16.55 6.86 -10.61
C VAL A 69 15.32 6.11 -10.08
N SER A 70 15.49 4.82 -9.87
CA SER A 70 14.55 3.96 -9.15
C SER A 70 15.21 3.46 -7.86
N GLY A 71 14.44 3.51 -6.78
CA GLY A 71 14.83 3.06 -5.46
C GLY A 71 13.95 1.93 -4.93
N PHE A 72 14.52 1.07 -4.10
CA PHE A 72 13.75 0.18 -3.24
C PHE A 72 14.32 0.28 -1.84
N GLN A 73 13.51 0.75 -0.89
CA GLN A 73 13.88 0.80 0.51
C GLN A 73 13.22 -0.33 1.28
N VAL A 74 13.97 -0.96 2.17
CA VAL A 74 13.48 -1.97 3.11
C VAL A 74 14.04 -1.67 4.48
N GLN A 75 13.14 -1.61 5.48
CA GLN A 75 13.52 -1.70 6.88
C GLN A 75 13.19 -3.11 7.38
N PHE A 76 14.11 -3.69 8.14
CA PHE A 76 13.91 -4.96 8.82
C PHE A 76 14.43 -4.86 10.25
N ALA A 77 13.71 -5.49 11.19
CA ALA A 77 13.97 -5.33 12.61
C ALA A 77 13.72 -6.61 13.43
N SER A 78 14.27 -6.62 14.64
CA SER A 78 14.04 -7.62 15.70
C SER A 78 12.81 -7.34 16.55
N HIS A 79 12.06 -6.29 16.21
CA HIS A 79 10.83 -5.87 16.87
C HIS A 79 9.82 -5.37 15.82
N PRO A 80 8.53 -5.24 16.18
CA PRO A 80 7.54 -4.68 15.26
C PRO A 80 7.94 -3.30 14.75
N ILE A 81 7.79 -3.08 13.45
CA ILE A 81 8.05 -1.81 12.75
C ILE A 81 6.86 -1.47 11.85
N TYR A 82 6.61 -0.17 11.69
CA TYR A 82 5.41 0.32 10.99
C TYR A 82 5.71 1.21 9.79
N THR A 83 6.97 1.56 9.57
CA THR A 83 7.42 2.41 8.46
C THR A 83 8.57 1.72 7.74
N PRO A 84 8.87 2.09 6.49
CA PRO A 84 10.06 1.63 5.79
C PRO A 84 11.36 2.30 6.29
N GLY A 85 11.30 3.11 7.36
CA GLY A 85 12.42 3.87 7.93
C GLY A 85 12.57 5.27 7.33
N ASP A 86 12.87 6.26 8.17
CA ASP A 86 13.00 7.67 7.73
C ASP A 86 14.18 7.90 6.79
N ARG A 87 15.32 7.30 7.15
CA ARG A 87 16.63 7.48 6.52
C ARG A 87 17.32 6.12 6.43
N PRO A 88 17.91 5.75 5.28
CA PRO A 88 18.68 4.52 5.19
C PRO A 88 19.92 4.57 6.07
N ASP A 89 20.29 3.42 6.62
CA ASP A 89 21.59 3.13 7.22
C ASP A 89 22.60 2.72 6.13
N VAL A 90 22.11 2.08 5.06
CA VAL A 90 22.91 1.63 3.92
C VAL A 90 22.30 2.07 2.60
N LEU A 91 23.13 2.66 1.75
CA LEU A 91 22.81 2.97 0.36
C LEU A 91 23.66 2.11 -0.59
N VAL A 92 23.01 1.26 -1.38
CA VAL A 92 23.64 0.57 -2.50
C VAL A 92 23.40 1.40 -3.76
N ALA A 93 24.43 2.09 -4.23
CA ALA A 93 24.36 3.01 -5.37
C ALA A 93 25.01 2.39 -6.62
N MET A 94 24.19 2.07 -7.61
CA MET A 94 24.65 1.42 -8.85
C MET A 94 25.33 2.37 -9.84
N ASN A 95 25.12 3.69 -9.70
CA ASN A 95 25.67 4.74 -10.55
C ASN A 95 25.68 6.12 -9.82
N PRO A 96 26.31 7.17 -10.39
CA PRO A 96 26.37 8.50 -9.79
C PRO A 96 24.99 9.17 -9.59
N ALA A 97 24.05 8.98 -10.51
CA ALA A 97 22.71 9.58 -10.39
C ALA A 97 21.96 9.00 -9.17
N ALA A 98 22.03 7.69 -8.99
CA ALA A 98 21.48 6.98 -7.84
C ALA A 98 22.11 7.45 -6.53
N LEU A 99 23.44 7.68 -6.52
CA LEU A 99 24.12 8.27 -5.37
C LEU A 99 23.58 9.68 -5.08
N LYS A 100 23.62 10.59 -6.06
CA LYS A 100 23.23 12.00 -5.89
C LYS A 100 21.78 12.16 -5.43
N ALA A 101 20.87 11.39 -6.01
CA ALA A 101 19.45 11.46 -5.69
C ALA A 101 19.10 10.97 -4.28
N ASN A 102 19.94 10.11 -3.68
CA ASN A 102 19.64 9.43 -2.42
C ASN A 102 20.59 9.80 -1.26
N LEU A 103 21.75 10.38 -1.55
CA LEU A 103 22.72 10.77 -0.54
C LEU A 103 22.17 11.72 0.54
N PRO A 104 21.31 12.72 0.22
CA PRO A 104 20.71 13.58 1.25
C PRO A 104 19.90 12.80 2.31
N ASP A 105 19.29 11.68 1.90
CA ASP A 105 18.46 10.87 2.79
C ASP A 105 19.32 9.94 3.67
N LEU A 106 20.53 9.57 3.26
CA LEU A 106 21.41 8.65 4.01
C LEU A 106 21.83 9.24 5.35
N LYS A 107 21.76 8.45 6.44
CA LYS A 107 22.20 8.89 7.77
C LYS A 107 23.68 9.31 7.77
N PRO A 108 24.07 10.34 8.55
CA PRO A 108 25.48 10.64 8.78
C PRO A 108 26.22 9.40 9.29
N GLY A 109 27.41 9.12 8.76
CA GLY A 109 28.17 7.90 9.06
C GLY A 109 27.63 6.62 8.40
N GLY A 110 26.54 6.72 7.63
CA GLY A 110 25.93 5.58 6.94
C GLY A 110 26.88 4.91 5.92
N LEU A 111 26.55 3.66 5.58
CA LEU A 111 27.34 2.86 4.65
C LEU A 111 26.91 3.11 3.20
N ILE A 112 27.87 3.40 2.33
CA ILE A 112 27.67 3.48 0.88
C ILE A 112 28.39 2.30 0.24
N ILE A 113 27.66 1.46 -0.48
CA ILE A 113 28.23 0.47 -1.41
C ILE A 113 28.08 1.05 -2.81
N ALA A 114 29.20 1.51 -3.37
CA ALA A 114 29.21 2.19 -4.67
C ALA A 114 29.73 1.25 -5.76
N ASN A 115 28.92 1.02 -6.80
CA ASN A 115 29.37 0.30 -7.99
C ASN A 115 30.33 1.17 -8.81
N THR A 116 31.64 1.05 -8.61
CA THR A 116 32.62 1.93 -9.28
C THR A 116 32.56 1.85 -10.80
N GLY A 117 32.23 0.68 -11.38
CA GLY A 117 32.02 0.51 -12.81
C GLY A 117 30.84 1.32 -13.38
N GLY A 118 29.97 1.88 -12.54
CA GLY A 118 28.92 2.82 -12.91
C GLY A 118 29.36 4.29 -12.95
N PHE A 119 30.50 4.64 -12.36
CA PHE A 119 31.01 6.02 -12.21
C PHE A 119 31.93 6.41 -13.37
N THR A 120 31.41 6.27 -14.60
CA THR A 120 32.11 6.73 -15.81
C THR A 120 31.95 8.24 -16.02
N ASP A 121 32.89 8.87 -16.74
CA ASP A 121 32.80 10.31 -17.09
C ASP A 121 31.45 10.70 -17.70
N GLN A 122 30.90 9.83 -18.54
CA GLN A 122 29.60 10.05 -19.17
C GLN A 122 28.47 10.07 -18.14
N ASN A 123 28.47 9.14 -17.18
CA ASN A 123 27.44 9.05 -16.15
C ASN A 123 27.58 10.17 -15.11
N LEU A 124 28.81 10.57 -14.76
CA LEU A 124 29.09 11.72 -13.90
C LEU A 124 28.51 13.00 -14.51
N LYS A 125 28.79 13.25 -15.80
CA LYS A 125 28.22 14.40 -16.54
C LYS A 125 26.70 14.39 -16.57
N LYS A 126 26.08 13.23 -16.86
CA LYS A 126 24.60 13.10 -16.89
C LYS A 126 23.96 13.31 -15.52
N ALA A 127 24.63 12.89 -14.44
CA ALA A 127 24.18 13.15 -13.07
C ALA A 127 24.48 14.59 -12.60
N GLY A 128 25.22 15.37 -13.40
CA GLY A 128 25.62 16.74 -13.09
C GLY A 128 26.67 16.81 -11.98
N TYR A 129 27.66 15.93 -11.99
CA TYR A 129 28.86 16.02 -11.16
C TYR A 129 29.99 16.69 -11.94
N ASP A 130 30.70 17.61 -11.29
CA ASP A 130 31.90 18.25 -11.84
C ASP A 130 33.16 17.37 -11.67
N ALA A 131 33.21 16.58 -10.60
CA ALA A 131 34.26 15.63 -10.28
C ALA A 131 33.68 14.31 -9.76
N ASN A 132 34.48 13.24 -9.71
CA ASN A 132 34.02 11.96 -9.17
C ASN A 132 33.83 12.07 -7.64
N PRO A 133 32.60 11.91 -7.10
CA PRO A 133 32.35 12.03 -5.66
C PRO A 133 33.04 10.93 -4.83
N LEU A 134 33.49 9.85 -5.47
CA LEU A 134 34.27 8.80 -4.80
C LEU A 134 35.72 9.22 -4.50
N GLU A 135 36.19 10.32 -5.10
CA GLU A 135 37.60 10.74 -5.09
C GLU A 135 37.78 12.19 -4.59
N ASP A 136 36.74 13.02 -4.63
CA ASP A 136 36.82 14.46 -4.30
C ASP A 136 36.68 14.79 -2.80
N GLY A 137 36.51 13.77 -1.95
CA GLY A 137 36.33 13.93 -0.50
C GLY A 137 34.92 14.33 -0.05
N SER A 138 33.97 14.52 -0.97
CA SER A 138 32.57 14.88 -0.65
C SER A 138 31.85 13.82 0.20
N LEU A 139 32.33 12.58 0.18
CA LEU A 139 31.77 11.47 0.95
C LEU A 139 32.48 11.19 2.29
N ALA A 140 33.36 12.09 2.76
CA ALA A 140 34.14 11.88 3.99
C ALA A 140 33.29 11.64 5.26
N GLY A 141 32.04 12.12 5.27
CA GLY A 141 31.08 11.88 6.36
C GLY A 141 30.41 10.49 6.35
N TYR A 142 30.79 9.61 5.43
CA TYR A 142 30.15 8.30 5.21
C TYR A 142 31.20 7.18 5.15
N ARG A 143 30.77 5.95 5.45
CA ARG A 143 31.62 4.77 5.23
C ARG A 143 31.45 4.31 3.80
N VAL A 144 32.41 4.58 2.92
CA VAL A 144 32.32 4.20 1.50
C VAL A 144 33.06 2.89 1.25
N ILE A 145 32.35 1.92 0.65
CA ILE A 145 32.93 0.66 0.16
C ILE A 145 32.78 0.65 -1.37
N PRO A 146 33.86 0.99 -2.10
CA PRO A 146 33.87 0.92 -3.55
C PRO A 146 33.99 -0.54 -4.01
N VAL A 147 33.03 -0.98 -4.83
CA VAL A 147 33.03 -2.34 -5.41
C VAL A 147 32.80 -2.21 -6.90
N ASP A 148 33.65 -2.81 -7.72
CA ASP A 148 33.45 -2.83 -9.17
C ASP A 148 32.46 -3.93 -9.56
N ILE A 149 31.19 -3.75 -9.19
CA ILE A 149 30.11 -4.72 -9.39
C ILE A 149 29.96 -5.04 -10.88
N THR A 150 30.10 -4.04 -11.76
CA THR A 150 30.04 -4.22 -13.21
C THR A 150 31.09 -5.23 -13.69
N ARG A 151 32.38 -4.98 -13.42
CA ARG A 151 33.46 -5.87 -13.86
C ARG A 151 33.40 -7.25 -13.21
N LEU A 152 33.04 -7.31 -11.92
CA LEU A 152 32.91 -8.59 -11.21
C LEU A 152 31.77 -9.44 -11.77
N THR A 153 30.67 -8.82 -12.20
CA THR A 153 29.56 -9.50 -12.89
C THR A 153 30.01 -10.02 -14.25
N GLU A 154 30.71 -9.21 -15.04
CA GLU A 154 31.26 -9.60 -16.35
C GLU A 154 32.23 -10.79 -16.22
N ASN A 155 33.12 -10.75 -15.22
CA ASN A 155 34.04 -11.85 -14.94
C ASN A 155 33.30 -13.12 -14.52
N ALA A 156 32.28 -13.02 -13.66
CA ALA A 156 31.48 -14.16 -13.25
C ALA A 156 30.76 -14.83 -14.43
N LEU A 157 30.36 -14.05 -15.43
CA LEU A 157 29.64 -14.52 -16.63
C LEU A 157 30.54 -14.69 -17.87
N HIS A 158 31.85 -14.60 -17.71
CA HIS A 158 32.79 -14.81 -18.80
C HIS A 158 32.60 -16.21 -19.42
N GLY A 159 32.44 -16.26 -20.74
CA GLY A 159 32.21 -17.52 -21.48
C GLY A 159 30.79 -18.10 -21.36
N SER A 160 29.83 -17.40 -20.78
CA SER A 160 28.43 -17.87 -20.65
C SER A 160 27.63 -17.90 -21.97
N GLY A 161 28.13 -17.27 -23.03
CA GLY A 161 27.42 -17.12 -24.31
C GLY A 161 26.31 -16.06 -24.30
N LEU A 162 26.08 -15.38 -23.16
CA LEU A 162 25.12 -14.29 -23.05
C LEU A 162 25.62 -13.01 -23.73
N SER A 163 24.69 -12.21 -24.24
CA SER A 163 25.02 -10.89 -24.78
C SER A 163 25.51 -9.94 -23.68
N ALA A 164 26.31 -8.93 -24.05
CA ALA A 164 26.77 -7.90 -23.10
C ALA A 164 25.60 -7.22 -22.36
N ARG A 165 24.45 -7.05 -23.04
CA ARG A 165 23.23 -6.50 -22.44
C ARG A 165 22.63 -7.41 -21.37
N GLU A 166 22.63 -8.72 -21.57
CA GLU A 166 22.12 -9.70 -20.59
C GLU A 166 23.04 -9.81 -19.37
N ILE A 167 24.36 -9.78 -19.60
CA ILE A 167 25.37 -9.72 -18.53
C ILE A 167 25.18 -8.45 -17.70
N ALA A 168 25.09 -7.29 -18.35
CA ALA A 168 24.89 -6.01 -17.68
C ALA A 168 23.59 -5.94 -16.87
N ARG A 169 22.53 -6.67 -17.26
CA ARG A 169 21.27 -6.74 -16.50
C ARG A 169 21.31 -7.65 -15.27
N SER A 170 22.38 -8.43 -15.10
CA SER A 170 22.55 -9.35 -13.96
C SER A 170 23.32 -8.71 -12.78
N LYS A 171 23.89 -7.51 -12.97
CA LYS A 171 24.68 -6.77 -11.96
C LYS A 171 23.96 -6.56 -10.63
N ASN A 172 22.64 -6.45 -10.67
CA ASN A 172 21.80 -6.30 -9.50
C ASN A 172 21.81 -7.55 -8.59
N MET A 173 21.98 -8.75 -9.16
CA MET A 173 22.12 -9.98 -8.38
C MET A 173 23.44 -10.04 -7.62
N PHE A 174 24.50 -9.42 -8.13
CA PHE A 174 25.76 -9.35 -7.41
C PHE A 174 25.60 -8.50 -6.15
N ALA A 175 24.96 -7.33 -6.30
CA ALA A 175 24.61 -6.48 -5.17
C ALA A 175 23.71 -7.21 -4.17
N LEU A 176 22.71 -7.96 -4.64
CA LEU A 176 21.87 -8.80 -3.77
C LEU A 176 22.72 -9.80 -2.98
N GLY A 177 23.60 -10.55 -3.65
CA GLY A 177 24.44 -11.57 -3.03
C GLY A 177 25.34 -10.99 -1.94
N LEU A 178 25.96 -9.83 -2.21
CA LEU A 178 26.77 -9.11 -1.25
C LEU A 178 25.96 -8.67 -0.03
N MET A 179 24.74 -8.16 -0.23
CA MET A 179 23.87 -7.74 0.86
C MET A 179 23.33 -8.92 1.68
N LEU A 180 22.99 -10.03 1.03
CA LEU A 180 22.58 -11.26 1.73
C LEU A 180 23.71 -11.76 2.63
N TRP A 181 24.94 -11.73 2.15
CA TRP A 181 26.11 -12.05 2.96
C TRP A 181 26.28 -11.07 4.14
N LEU A 182 26.24 -9.75 3.87
CA LEU A 182 26.50 -8.71 4.88
C LEU A 182 25.54 -8.79 6.08
N TYR A 183 24.30 -9.21 5.85
CA TYR A 183 23.26 -9.35 6.88
C TYR A 183 22.92 -10.81 7.22
N GLN A 184 23.78 -11.77 6.84
CA GLN A 184 23.62 -13.20 7.15
C GLN A 184 22.21 -13.71 6.79
N ARG A 185 21.78 -13.43 5.56
CA ARG A 185 20.46 -13.81 5.03
C ARG A 185 20.56 -15.07 4.18
N PRO A 186 19.55 -15.94 4.21
CA PRO A 186 19.58 -17.21 3.47
C PRO A 186 19.62 -16.96 1.96
N LEU A 187 20.62 -17.53 1.29
CA LEU A 187 20.85 -17.36 -0.15
C LEU A 187 19.95 -18.29 -0.98
N GLU A 188 19.66 -19.48 -0.45
CA GLU A 188 18.99 -20.58 -1.14
C GLU A 188 17.57 -20.22 -1.57
N LYS A 189 16.86 -19.41 -0.77
CA LYS A 189 15.53 -18.92 -1.15
C LYS A 189 15.59 -18.03 -2.39
N ALA A 190 16.52 -17.07 -2.42
CA ALA A 190 16.66 -16.18 -3.56
C ALA A 190 16.97 -16.97 -4.84
N VAL A 191 17.80 -18.02 -4.74
CA VAL A 191 18.07 -18.95 -5.85
C VAL A 191 16.78 -19.67 -6.30
N ALA A 192 15.99 -20.21 -5.37
CA ALA A 192 14.75 -20.90 -5.70
C ALA A 192 13.73 -19.97 -6.40
N ASP A 193 13.62 -18.72 -5.93
CA ASP A 193 12.72 -17.73 -6.51
C ASP A 193 13.16 -17.29 -7.91
N LEU A 194 14.48 -17.15 -8.15
CA LEU A 194 15.02 -16.90 -9.50
C LEU A 194 14.69 -18.03 -10.47
N ARG A 195 14.84 -19.29 -10.04
CA ARG A 195 14.49 -20.48 -10.84
C ARG A 195 13.01 -20.50 -11.21
N SER A 196 12.13 -20.18 -10.27
CA SER A 196 10.69 -20.10 -10.51
C SER A 196 10.33 -18.96 -11.48
N LYS A 197 10.94 -17.78 -11.29
CA LYS A 197 10.61 -16.58 -12.07
C LYS A 197 11.04 -16.66 -13.54
N PHE A 198 12.18 -17.27 -13.81
CA PHE A 198 12.75 -17.37 -15.15
C PHE A 198 12.73 -18.80 -15.69
N VAL A 199 11.72 -19.60 -15.31
CA VAL A 199 11.58 -21.02 -15.70
C VAL A 199 11.68 -21.26 -17.21
N GLY A 200 11.24 -20.30 -18.03
CA GLY A 200 11.32 -20.38 -19.51
C GLY A 200 12.65 -19.92 -20.13
N ARG A 201 13.65 -19.52 -19.32
CA ARG A 201 14.95 -18.98 -19.75
C ARG A 201 16.07 -19.54 -18.86
N PRO A 202 16.41 -20.84 -18.95
CA PRO A 202 17.35 -21.50 -18.05
C PRO A 202 18.75 -20.86 -18.03
N GLU A 203 19.22 -20.35 -19.17
CA GLU A 203 20.49 -19.65 -19.28
C GLU A 203 20.53 -18.34 -18.46
N ILE A 204 19.38 -17.67 -18.33
CA ILE A 204 19.25 -16.46 -17.51
C ILE A 204 19.20 -16.85 -16.03
N VAL A 205 18.53 -17.95 -15.68
CA VAL A 205 18.53 -18.49 -14.30
C VAL A 205 19.95 -18.81 -13.85
N GLU A 206 20.69 -19.58 -14.65
CA GLU A 206 22.05 -19.99 -14.33
C GLU A 206 22.97 -18.78 -14.16
N ALA A 207 22.88 -17.81 -15.06
CA ALA A 207 23.67 -16.59 -14.96
C ALA A 207 23.35 -15.77 -13.70
N ASN A 208 22.06 -15.54 -13.40
CA ASN A 208 21.66 -14.81 -12.20
C ASN A 208 22.06 -15.55 -10.91
N GLU A 209 21.93 -16.88 -10.87
CA GLU A 209 22.39 -17.69 -9.74
C GLU A 209 23.91 -17.60 -9.56
N LYS A 210 24.68 -17.70 -10.65
CA LYS A 210 26.15 -17.60 -10.61
C LYS A 210 26.60 -16.24 -10.11
N VAL A 211 25.98 -15.16 -10.59
CA VAL A 211 26.29 -13.79 -10.17
C VAL A 211 25.88 -13.52 -8.73
N LEU A 212 24.71 -14.04 -8.30
CA LEU A 212 24.26 -13.97 -6.90
C LEU A 212 25.27 -14.61 -5.96
N ARG A 213 25.72 -15.83 -6.28
CA ARG A 213 26.73 -16.54 -5.50
C ARG A 213 28.09 -15.84 -5.53
N ALA A 214 28.47 -15.26 -6.67
CA ALA A 214 29.70 -14.47 -6.78
C ALA A 214 29.67 -13.24 -5.86
N GLY A 215 28.55 -12.53 -5.77
CA GLY A 215 28.37 -11.41 -4.83
C GLY A 215 28.52 -11.84 -3.37
N HIS A 216 27.92 -12.97 -3.00
CA HIS A 216 28.06 -13.54 -1.65
C HIS A 216 29.51 -13.97 -1.36
N ALA A 217 30.16 -14.66 -2.30
CA ALA A 217 31.56 -15.10 -2.17
C ALA A 217 32.55 -13.92 -2.14
N TYR A 218 32.23 -12.81 -2.80
CA TYR A 218 33.00 -11.58 -2.70
C TYR A 218 32.97 -11.03 -1.28
N GLY A 219 31.82 -11.04 -0.62
CA GLY A 219 31.71 -10.73 0.80
C GLY A 219 32.62 -11.60 1.67
N GLU A 220 32.63 -12.92 1.44
CA GLU A 220 33.50 -13.87 2.14
C GLU A 220 35.01 -13.63 1.95
N THR A 221 35.43 -13.19 0.77
CA THR A 221 36.86 -13.10 0.42
C THR A 221 37.43 -11.69 0.48
N ALA A 222 36.61 -10.66 0.34
CA ALA A 222 37.06 -9.27 0.40
C ALA A 222 37.31 -8.85 1.86
N GLU A 223 38.52 -8.35 2.15
CA GLU A 223 38.86 -7.76 3.46
C GLU A 223 38.32 -6.32 3.64
N LEU A 224 37.35 -5.91 2.82
CA LEU A 224 36.74 -4.58 2.83
C LEU A 224 35.73 -4.38 3.96
N PHE A 225 35.26 -5.47 4.57
CA PHE A 225 34.25 -5.45 5.62
C PHE A 225 34.87 -5.92 6.93
N THR A 226 34.89 -5.04 7.93
CA THR A 226 35.38 -5.33 9.28
C THR A 226 34.37 -6.11 10.13
N SER A 227 33.09 -6.09 9.75
CA SER A 227 32.01 -6.75 10.49
C SER A 227 30.89 -7.19 9.56
N VAL A 228 30.22 -8.28 9.94
CA VAL A 228 28.91 -8.68 9.41
C VAL A 228 27.86 -8.34 10.45
N TYR A 229 26.63 -8.11 10.02
CA TYR A 229 25.56 -7.70 10.92
C TYR A 229 24.56 -8.85 11.14
N GLU A 230 24.08 -8.96 12.36
CA GLU A 230 22.99 -9.84 12.74
C GLU A 230 21.82 -8.98 13.23
N VAL A 231 20.65 -9.11 12.58
CA VAL A 231 19.39 -8.59 13.13
C VAL A 231 18.56 -9.79 13.58
N PRO A 232 18.41 -10.01 14.91
CA PRO A 232 17.69 -11.16 15.46
C PRO A 232 16.23 -11.23 14.96
N PRO A 233 15.60 -12.42 14.97
CA PRO A 233 14.19 -12.57 14.62
C PRO A 233 13.27 -11.69 15.48
N ALA A 234 12.21 -11.16 14.89
CA ALA A 234 11.16 -10.44 15.59
C ALA A 234 10.23 -11.39 16.36
N ARG A 235 9.71 -10.92 17.49
CA ARG A 235 8.65 -11.62 18.22
C ARG A 235 7.31 -11.43 17.52
N LEU A 236 7.02 -12.26 16.54
CA LEU A 236 5.73 -12.31 15.83
C LEU A 236 4.80 -13.34 16.48
N ALA A 237 3.48 -13.13 16.35
CA ALA A 237 2.50 -14.13 16.78
C ALA A 237 2.70 -15.45 16.00
N PRO A 238 2.59 -16.64 16.61
CA PRO A 238 2.71 -17.90 15.88
C PRO A 238 1.70 -18.01 14.73
N GLY A 239 2.12 -18.56 13.59
CA GLY A 239 1.22 -18.81 12.45
C GLY A 239 1.96 -18.94 11.13
N THR A 240 1.19 -19.17 10.05
CA THR A 240 1.72 -19.16 8.69
C THR A 240 1.72 -17.73 8.16
N TYR A 241 2.88 -17.25 7.74
CA TYR A 241 3.04 -15.91 7.18
C TYR A 241 3.35 -15.96 5.70
N ARG A 242 2.90 -14.92 5.01
CA ARG A 242 3.42 -14.56 3.69
C ARG A 242 3.70 -13.07 3.66
N ASN A 243 4.66 -12.68 2.84
CA ASN A 243 4.83 -11.28 2.50
C ASN A 243 3.74 -10.87 1.50
N ILE A 244 3.10 -9.71 1.69
CA ILE A 244 2.00 -9.26 0.83
C ILE A 244 2.06 -7.76 0.57
N SER A 245 1.75 -7.34 -0.65
CA SER A 245 1.50 -5.93 -0.97
C SER A 245 0.04 -5.51 -0.79
N GLY A 246 -0.23 -4.22 -0.65
CA GLY A 246 -1.61 -3.73 -0.46
C GLY A 246 -2.54 -4.13 -1.60
N ASN A 247 -2.10 -4.01 -2.86
CA ASN A 247 -2.92 -4.41 -4.00
C ASN A 247 -3.21 -5.91 -4.03
N GLN A 248 -2.25 -6.75 -3.64
CA GLN A 248 -2.46 -8.20 -3.51
C GLN A 248 -3.45 -8.53 -2.39
N ALA A 249 -3.36 -7.83 -1.26
CA ALA A 249 -4.29 -7.98 -0.15
C ALA A 249 -5.71 -7.54 -0.53
N ILE A 250 -5.88 -6.46 -1.30
CA ILE A 250 -7.18 -6.04 -1.85
C ILE A 250 -7.76 -7.12 -2.77
N ALA A 251 -6.98 -7.60 -3.73
CA ALA A 251 -7.42 -8.67 -4.64
C ALA A 251 -7.86 -9.92 -3.88
N LEU A 252 -7.10 -10.34 -2.87
CA LEU A 252 -7.47 -11.51 -2.08
C LEU A 252 -8.63 -11.26 -1.12
N GLY A 253 -8.80 -10.04 -0.63
CA GLY A 253 -10.00 -9.63 0.10
C GLY A 253 -11.24 -9.71 -0.78
N ILE A 254 -11.15 -9.34 -2.06
CA ILE A 254 -12.22 -9.48 -3.05
C ILE A 254 -12.57 -10.96 -3.28
N VAL A 255 -11.56 -11.81 -3.48
CA VAL A 255 -11.76 -13.26 -3.65
C VAL A 255 -12.42 -13.85 -2.41
N ALA A 256 -11.92 -13.51 -1.23
CA ALA A 256 -12.48 -13.97 0.04
C ALA A 256 -13.92 -13.47 0.24
N ALA A 257 -14.23 -12.21 -0.09
CA ALA A 257 -15.59 -11.68 -0.02
C ALA A 257 -16.56 -12.44 -0.95
N ALA A 258 -16.14 -12.76 -2.18
CA ALA A 258 -16.92 -13.58 -3.10
C ALA A 258 -17.19 -14.98 -2.53
N GLN A 259 -16.16 -15.63 -1.97
CA GLN A 259 -16.29 -16.95 -1.36
C GLN A 259 -17.17 -16.94 -0.09
N LEU A 260 -16.97 -15.98 0.81
CA LEU A 260 -17.71 -15.86 2.07
C LEU A 260 -19.17 -15.45 1.89
N SER A 261 -19.49 -14.76 0.79
CA SER A 261 -20.86 -14.40 0.40
C SER A 261 -21.54 -15.45 -0.48
N GLY A 262 -20.78 -16.36 -1.08
CA GLY A 262 -21.27 -17.30 -2.10
C GLY A 262 -21.64 -16.61 -3.42
N LEU A 263 -21.27 -15.35 -3.62
CA LEU A 263 -21.51 -14.60 -4.85
C LEU A 263 -20.36 -14.77 -5.83
N LYS A 264 -20.65 -14.66 -7.13
CA LYS A 264 -19.60 -14.46 -8.14
C LYS A 264 -19.10 -13.02 -8.04
N GLY A 265 -17.79 -12.84 -8.06
CA GLY A 265 -17.17 -11.51 -8.14
C GLY A 265 -17.12 -11.05 -9.59
N PHE A 266 -17.46 -9.78 -9.86
CA PHE A 266 -17.28 -9.17 -11.17
C PHE A 266 -16.53 -7.86 -11.03
N LEU A 267 -15.30 -7.81 -11.53
CA LEU A 267 -14.49 -6.60 -11.61
C LEU A 267 -14.64 -5.96 -12.99
N GLY A 268 -15.24 -4.76 -13.04
CA GLY A 268 -15.12 -3.86 -14.18
C GLY A 268 -14.04 -2.80 -13.89
N SER A 269 -12.94 -2.80 -14.64
CA SER A 269 -11.82 -1.88 -14.41
C SER A 269 -11.22 -1.35 -15.71
N TYR A 270 -10.70 -0.14 -15.65
CA TYR A 270 -9.79 0.43 -16.65
C TYR A 270 -8.37 0.46 -16.05
N PRO A 271 -7.30 0.14 -16.79
CA PRO A 271 -5.94 0.17 -16.26
C PRO A 271 -5.51 1.60 -15.88
N ILE A 272 -5.19 1.81 -14.60
CA ILE A 272 -4.67 3.07 -14.06
C ILE A 272 -3.68 2.81 -12.92
N THR A 273 -2.50 3.42 -12.94
CA THR A 273 -1.53 3.34 -11.83
C THR A 273 -2.04 4.09 -10.61
N PRO A 274 -1.92 3.57 -9.37
CA PRO A 274 -1.34 2.28 -9.00
C PRO A 274 -2.36 1.12 -8.86
N ALA A 275 -3.60 1.26 -9.34
CA ALA A 275 -4.67 0.25 -9.16
C ALA A 275 -4.62 -0.94 -10.13
N SER A 276 -3.95 -0.84 -11.29
CA SER A 276 -3.92 -1.90 -12.33
C SER A 276 -3.48 -3.28 -11.83
N ASP A 277 -2.62 -3.34 -10.81
CA ASP A 277 -2.14 -4.61 -10.27
C ASP A 277 -3.25 -5.43 -9.61
N ILE A 278 -4.33 -4.79 -9.14
CA ILE A 278 -5.51 -5.48 -8.61
C ILE A 278 -6.19 -6.29 -9.72
N LEU A 279 -6.34 -5.70 -10.92
CA LEU A 279 -6.87 -6.39 -12.11
C LEU A 279 -5.96 -7.56 -12.51
N HIS A 280 -4.64 -7.34 -12.54
CA HIS A 280 -3.66 -8.39 -12.88
C HIS A 280 -3.72 -9.56 -11.90
N GLU A 281 -3.80 -9.29 -10.60
CA GLU A 281 -3.87 -10.31 -9.57
C GLU A 281 -5.20 -11.09 -9.66
N LEU A 282 -6.34 -10.39 -9.77
CA LEU A 282 -7.66 -11.01 -9.89
C LEU A 282 -7.83 -11.88 -11.13
N SER A 283 -7.14 -11.57 -12.22
CA SER A 283 -7.20 -12.35 -13.47
C SER A 283 -6.79 -13.82 -13.30
N ARG A 284 -6.04 -14.14 -12.23
CA ARG A 284 -5.56 -15.49 -11.89
C ARG A 284 -6.56 -16.30 -11.08
N TYR A 285 -7.61 -15.66 -10.52
CA TYR A 285 -8.57 -16.31 -9.61
C TYR A 285 -9.93 -16.60 -10.26
N LYS A 286 -9.96 -16.82 -11.58
CA LYS A 286 -11.18 -17.22 -12.30
C LYS A 286 -11.82 -18.50 -11.74
N ASN A 287 -10.98 -19.43 -11.28
CA ASN A 287 -11.37 -20.66 -10.61
C ASN A 287 -12.10 -20.44 -9.27
N TYR A 288 -12.00 -19.24 -8.68
CA TYR A 288 -12.74 -18.84 -7.47
C TYR A 288 -13.99 -18.01 -7.79
N GLY A 289 -14.49 -18.06 -9.03
CA GLY A 289 -15.72 -17.37 -9.42
C GLY A 289 -15.59 -15.85 -9.58
N VAL A 290 -14.35 -15.36 -9.76
CA VAL A 290 -14.09 -13.94 -10.08
C VAL A 290 -13.94 -13.77 -11.59
N THR A 291 -14.73 -12.86 -12.15
CA THR A 291 -14.64 -12.43 -13.54
C THR A 291 -14.00 -11.05 -13.61
N THR A 292 -13.00 -10.89 -14.47
CA THR A 292 -12.37 -9.59 -14.74
C THR A 292 -12.76 -9.09 -16.13
N PHE A 293 -13.21 -7.85 -16.21
CA PHE A 293 -13.55 -7.14 -17.44
C PHE A 293 -12.70 -5.87 -17.52
N GLN A 294 -11.75 -5.86 -18.46
CA GLN A 294 -11.01 -4.66 -18.80
C GLN A 294 -11.86 -3.84 -19.78
N ALA A 295 -12.39 -2.72 -19.31
CA ALA A 295 -13.22 -1.84 -20.12
C ALA A 295 -12.35 -0.87 -20.95
N GLU A 296 -13.02 -0.17 -21.87
CA GLU A 296 -12.48 0.87 -22.72
C GLU A 296 -12.17 2.18 -21.97
N ASP A 297 -12.90 2.48 -20.89
CA ASP A 297 -12.71 3.63 -20.01
C ASP A 297 -13.29 3.38 -18.60
N GLU A 298 -13.14 4.34 -17.69
CA GLU A 298 -13.65 4.26 -16.33
C GLU A 298 -15.18 4.27 -16.22
N ILE A 299 -15.90 4.90 -17.15
CA ILE A 299 -17.36 4.99 -17.15
C ILE A 299 -17.96 3.63 -17.53
N ALA A 300 -17.46 3.00 -18.58
CA ALA A 300 -17.81 1.66 -18.99
C ALA A 300 -17.47 0.63 -17.90
N ALA A 301 -16.29 0.77 -17.28
CA ALA A 301 -15.85 -0.11 -16.20
C ALA A 301 -16.83 -0.14 -15.00
N ILE A 302 -17.25 1.02 -14.50
CA ILE A 302 -18.21 1.06 -13.37
C ILE A 302 -19.62 0.68 -13.82
N SER A 303 -20.04 1.05 -15.02
CA SER A 303 -21.37 0.71 -15.54
C SER A 303 -21.54 -0.80 -15.67
N ALA A 304 -20.51 -1.51 -16.15
CA ALA A 304 -20.48 -2.98 -16.18
C ALA A 304 -20.57 -3.58 -14.76
N ALA A 305 -19.85 -3.02 -13.78
CA ALA A 305 -19.89 -3.48 -12.40
C ALA A 305 -21.28 -3.27 -11.75
N ILE A 306 -21.95 -2.16 -12.04
CA ILE A 306 -23.33 -1.89 -11.61
C ILE A 306 -24.30 -2.90 -12.24
N GLY A 307 -24.14 -3.18 -13.54
CA GLY A 307 -24.93 -4.22 -14.22
C GLY A 307 -24.76 -5.60 -13.59
N ALA A 308 -23.52 -5.95 -13.22
CA ALA A 308 -23.25 -7.20 -12.50
C ALA A 308 -23.89 -7.23 -11.11
N ALA A 309 -23.83 -6.14 -10.35
CA ALA A 309 -24.51 -6.01 -9.06
C ALA A 309 -26.04 -6.14 -9.21
N PHE A 310 -26.63 -5.51 -10.22
CA PHE A 310 -28.04 -5.68 -10.54
C PHE A 310 -28.39 -7.15 -10.85
N GLY A 311 -27.54 -7.87 -11.58
CA GLY A 311 -27.66 -9.30 -11.86
C GLY A 311 -27.48 -10.24 -10.66
N GLY A 312 -27.17 -9.71 -9.48
CA GLY A 312 -26.96 -10.49 -8.26
C GLY A 312 -25.53 -11.00 -8.05
N ASN A 313 -24.54 -10.39 -8.70
CA ASN A 313 -23.12 -10.65 -8.43
C ASN A 313 -22.56 -9.61 -7.45
N LEU A 314 -21.38 -9.87 -6.89
CA LEU A 314 -20.62 -8.85 -6.18
C LEU A 314 -19.95 -7.94 -7.23
N GLY A 315 -20.54 -6.77 -7.50
CA GLY A 315 -19.99 -5.78 -8.41
C GLY A 315 -18.80 -5.04 -7.79
N ILE A 316 -17.72 -4.93 -8.53
CA ILE A 316 -16.47 -4.32 -8.08
C ILE A 316 -15.90 -3.42 -9.20
N THR A 317 -15.36 -2.27 -8.83
CA THR A 317 -14.54 -1.44 -9.70
C THR A 317 -13.32 -0.91 -8.93
N THR A 318 -12.20 -0.74 -9.63
CA THR A 318 -10.94 -0.23 -9.05
C THR A 318 -10.44 0.94 -9.86
N SER A 319 -9.90 1.97 -9.20
CA SER A 319 -9.40 3.17 -9.86
C SER A 319 -8.45 3.98 -8.97
N SER A 320 -8.19 5.22 -9.37
CA SER A 320 -7.48 6.27 -8.63
C SER A 320 -8.17 7.62 -8.91
N GLY A 321 -7.80 8.70 -8.20
CA GLY A 321 -8.44 10.02 -8.26
C GLY A 321 -9.08 10.45 -9.60
N PRO A 322 -8.35 10.48 -10.74
CA PRO A 322 -8.92 10.86 -12.04
C PRO A 322 -10.06 9.96 -12.50
N GLY A 323 -9.88 8.65 -12.36
CA GLY A 323 -10.89 7.68 -12.74
C GLY A 323 -12.07 7.66 -11.77
N ILE A 324 -11.86 7.97 -10.50
CA ILE A 324 -12.97 8.20 -9.55
C ILE A 324 -13.80 9.41 -9.97
N ALA A 325 -13.18 10.48 -10.47
CA ALA A 325 -13.90 11.66 -10.96
C ALA A 325 -14.84 11.27 -12.12
N LEU A 326 -14.35 10.50 -13.09
CA LEU A 326 -15.15 9.99 -14.21
C LEU A 326 -16.30 9.07 -13.76
N LYS A 327 -16.12 8.34 -12.65
CA LYS A 327 -17.12 7.40 -12.13
C LYS A 327 -18.25 8.08 -11.33
N GLN A 328 -18.14 9.35 -10.97
CA GLN A 328 -19.07 10.00 -10.02
C GLN A 328 -20.55 9.86 -10.40
N GLU A 329 -20.90 10.08 -11.68
CA GLU A 329 -22.28 9.95 -12.14
C GLU A 329 -22.82 8.52 -11.96
N ALA A 330 -22.04 7.51 -12.35
CA ALA A 330 -22.43 6.11 -12.21
C ALA A 330 -22.45 5.64 -10.74
N ILE A 331 -21.57 6.17 -9.88
CA ILE A 331 -21.69 5.95 -8.43
C ILE A 331 -23.02 6.49 -7.93
N ASN A 332 -23.45 7.68 -8.41
CA ASN A 332 -24.74 8.25 -8.04
C ASN A 332 -25.91 7.36 -8.50
N LEU A 333 -25.81 6.77 -9.70
CA LEU A 333 -26.77 5.75 -10.15
C LEU A 333 -26.82 4.54 -9.19
N ALA A 334 -25.67 4.05 -8.71
CA ALA A 334 -25.62 2.93 -7.77
C ALA A 334 -26.23 3.28 -6.40
N VAL A 335 -26.04 4.52 -5.91
CA VAL A 335 -26.71 5.03 -4.71
C VAL A 335 -28.23 5.06 -4.92
N MET A 336 -28.67 5.62 -6.04
CA MET A 336 -30.09 5.78 -6.35
C MET A 336 -30.82 4.44 -6.57
N ALA A 337 -30.13 3.50 -7.20
CA ALA A 337 -30.61 2.14 -7.41
C ALA A 337 -30.45 1.25 -6.16
N GLU A 338 -29.80 1.73 -5.09
CA GLU A 338 -29.47 0.99 -3.87
C GLU A 338 -28.87 -0.38 -4.19
N LEU A 339 -27.70 -0.38 -4.85
CA LEU A 339 -27.00 -1.60 -5.28
C LEU A 339 -25.70 -1.82 -4.49
N PRO A 340 -25.37 -3.08 -4.15
CA PRO A 340 -24.12 -3.41 -3.49
C PRO A 340 -22.96 -3.35 -4.49
N LEU A 341 -22.08 -2.36 -4.33
CA LEU A 341 -20.94 -2.13 -5.22
C LEU A 341 -19.69 -1.80 -4.40
N LEU A 342 -18.57 -2.46 -4.70
CA LEU A 342 -17.27 -2.11 -4.14
C LEU A 342 -16.52 -1.19 -5.09
N ILE A 343 -16.08 -0.04 -4.58
CA ILE A 343 -15.29 0.93 -5.33
C ILE A 343 -13.96 1.09 -4.59
N VAL A 344 -12.88 0.58 -5.16
CA VAL A 344 -11.55 0.75 -4.58
C VAL A 344 -10.88 1.95 -5.23
N ASP A 345 -10.55 2.95 -4.43
CA ASP A 345 -9.78 4.11 -4.83
C ASP A 345 -8.37 4.00 -4.25
N VAL A 346 -7.39 3.73 -5.12
CA VAL A 346 -5.99 3.69 -4.75
C VAL A 346 -5.39 5.07 -5.05
N GLN A 347 -5.42 5.95 -4.06
CA GLN A 347 -5.06 7.35 -4.19
C GLN A 347 -3.60 7.56 -4.64
N ARG A 348 -3.36 8.60 -5.41
CA ARG A 348 -2.04 9.02 -5.91
C ARG A 348 -1.97 10.55 -5.96
N GLY A 349 -0.78 11.11 -6.17
CA GLY A 349 -0.60 12.56 -6.23
C GLY A 349 -1.47 13.21 -7.31
N GLY A 350 -2.26 14.21 -6.94
CA GLY A 350 -3.09 15.01 -7.84
C GLY A 350 -2.55 16.44 -8.05
N PRO A 351 -3.36 17.38 -8.58
CA PRO A 351 -4.65 17.18 -9.26
C PRO A 351 -4.48 16.72 -10.72
N SER A 352 -5.58 16.40 -11.40
CA SER A 352 -5.58 15.91 -12.79
C SER A 352 -4.68 14.66 -12.93
N THR A 353 -3.81 14.57 -13.94
CA THR A 353 -2.84 13.46 -14.05
C THR A 353 -1.94 13.36 -12.82
N GLY A 354 -1.54 14.51 -12.27
CA GLY A 354 -0.72 14.66 -11.08
C GLY A 354 0.60 13.89 -11.15
N LEU A 355 0.88 13.10 -10.11
CA LEU A 355 2.08 12.29 -9.92
C LEU A 355 1.68 10.81 -9.82
N PRO A 356 1.50 10.09 -10.95
CA PRO A 356 0.92 8.75 -10.94
C PRO A 356 1.64 7.71 -10.07
N THR A 357 2.95 7.89 -9.85
CA THR A 357 3.81 6.98 -9.08
C THR A 357 4.05 7.44 -7.65
N LYS A 358 3.48 8.57 -7.22
CA LYS A 358 3.70 9.13 -5.89
C LYS A 358 2.44 9.03 -5.04
N THR A 359 2.64 8.82 -3.75
CA THR A 359 1.56 8.64 -2.77
C THR A 359 0.99 9.99 -2.33
N GLU A 360 -0.32 10.06 -2.16
CA GLU A 360 -1.03 11.20 -1.60
C GLU A 360 -2.40 10.72 -1.09
N GLN A 361 -3.00 11.45 -0.15
CA GLN A 361 -4.30 11.12 0.44
C GLN A 361 -5.31 12.24 0.18
N ALA A 362 -5.39 12.71 -1.06
CA ALA A 362 -6.12 13.93 -1.42
C ALA A 362 -7.52 13.69 -2.02
N ASP A 363 -8.04 12.45 -1.99
CA ASP A 363 -9.32 12.14 -2.65
C ASP A 363 -10.50 12.03 -1.65
N LEU A 364 -10.28 12.18 -0.33
CA LEU A 364 -11.33 12.03 0.70
C LEU A 364 -12.53 12.96 0.45
N LEU A 365 -12.33 14.25 0.20
CA LEU A 365 -13.42 15.17 -0.10
C LEU A 365 -14.07 14.87 -1.45
N GLN A 366 -13.31 14.41 -2.44
CA GLN A 366 -13.85 14.00 -3.73
C GLN A 366 -14.79 12.79 -3.58
N VAL A 367 -14.42 11.80 -2.77
CA VAL A 367 -15.27 10.63 -2.52
C VAL A 367 -16.45 10.95 -1.60
N LEU A 368 -16.37 11.97 -0.74
CA LEU A 368 -17.49 12.37 0.11
C LEU A 368 -18.49 13.29 -0.60
N PHE A 369 -18.01 14.24 -1.40
CA PHE A 369 -18.82 15.36 -1.89
C PHE A 369 -18.78 15.57 -3.42
N GLY A 370 -18.09 14.69 -4.17
CA GLY A 370 -17.94 14.86 -5.61
C GLY A 370 -19.18 14.52 -6.44
N ARG A 371 -20.23 13.92 -5.86
CA ARG A 371 -21.46 13.54 -6.57
C ARG A 371 -22.50 14.65 -6.49
N ASN A 372 -23.34 14.77 -7.53
CA ASN A 372 -24.45 15.72 -7.53
C ASN A 372 -25.61 15.26 -6.61
N GLY A 373 -26.21 16.23 -5.91
CA GLY A 373 -27.31 15.99 -4.98
C GLY A 373 -26.89 15.28 -3.68
N GLU A 374 -27.88 14.98 -2.83
CA GLU A 374 -27.66 14.28 -1.56
C GLU A 374 -27.41 12.78 -1.81
N SER A 375 -26.13 12.42 -1.96
CA SER A 375 -25.68 11.08 -2.36
C SER A 375 -24.58 10.53 -1.43
N PRO A 376 -24.93 10.20 -0.18
CA PRO A 376 -23.97 9.69 0.80
C PRO A 376 -23.60 8.23 0.50
N VAL A 377 -22.32 7.89 0.72
CA VAL A 377 -21.78 6.54 0.55
C VAL A 377 -20.88 6.19 1.72
N PRO A 378 -20.81 4.94 2.19
CA PRO A 378 -19.84 4.54 3.19
C PRO A 378 -18.42 4.62 2.64
N VAL A 379 -17.48 5.09 3.45
CA VAL A 379 -16.07 5.24 3.08
C VAL A 379 -15.22 4.62 4.18
N LEU A 380 -14.39 3.65 3.80
CA LEU A 380 -13.42 3.00 4.66
C LEU A 380 -12.00 3.27 4.13
N ALA A 381 -11.01 3.31 5.01
CA ALA A 381 -9.59 3.42 4.65
C ALA A 381 -8.76 2.29 5.28
N ALA A 382 -7.89 1.69 4.50
CA ALA A 382 -6.94 0.68 4.98
C ALA A 382 -5.72 1.36 5.62
N GLN A 383 -5.22 0.81 6.73
CA GLN A 383 -4.09 1.42 7.46
C GLN A 383 -2.71 0.85 7.10
N SER A 384 -2.67 -0.33 6.47
CA SER A 384 -1.44 -1.02 6.08
C SER A 384 -1.67 -1.99 4.90
N PRO A 385 -0.60 -2.50 4.25
CA PRO A 385 -0.72 -3.47 3.17
C PRO A 385 -1.53 -4.72 3.54
N GLY A 386 -1.29 -5.33 4.70
CA GLY A 386 -2.03 -6.50 5.17
C GLY A 386 -3.46 -6.18 5.63
N ASP A 387 -3.70 -4.98 6.15
CA ASP A 387 -5.03 -4.54 6.60
C ASP A 387 -6.03 -4.34 5.46
N CYS A 388 -5.55 -4.05 4.24
CA CYS A 388 -6.36 -4.00 3.03
C CYS A 388 -7.30 -5.21 2.89
N PHE A 389 -6.82 -6.41 3.22
CA PHE A 389 -7.64 -7.63 3.15
C PHE A 389 -8.89 -7.53 4.02
N ARG A 390 -8.73 -7.15 5.29
CA ARG A 390 -9.86 -7.03 6.24
C ARG A 390 -10.76 -5.85 5.92
N THR A 391 -10.19 -4.74 5.45
CA THR A 391 -10.95 -3.55 5.06
C THR A 391 -11.86 -3.84 3.86
N VAL A 392 -11.40 -4.61 2.88
CA VAL A 392 -12.24 -5.04 1.76
C VAL A 392 -13.35 -6.00 2.20
N LEU A 393 -13.07 -6.95 3.11
CA LEU A 393 -14.09 -7.85 3.65
C LEU A 393 -15.20 -7.07 4.37
N GLU A 394 -14.82 -6.11 5.21
CA GLU A 394 -15.76 -5.25 5.91
C GLU A 394 -16.58 -4.40 4.94
N ALA A 395 -15.93 -3.81 3.91
CA ALA A 395 -16.62 -3.06 2.88
C ALA A 395 -17.63 -3.93 2.11
N ALA A 396 -17.29 -5.18 1.79
CA ALA A 396 -18.18 -6.12 1.12
C ALA A 396 -19.39 -6.47 1.99
N ARG A 397 -19.16 -6.72 3.29
CA ARG A 397 -20.22 -6.95 4.27
C ARG A 397 -21.19 -5.77 4.33
N ILE A 398 -20.67 -4.54 4.44
CA ILE A 398 -21.48 -3.32 4.47
C ILE A 398 -22.26 -3.15 3.16
N ALA A 399 -21.60 -3.28 2.00
CA ALA A 399 -22.22 -3.10 0.69
C ALA A 399 -23.41 -4.04 0.50
N ILE A 400 -23.24 -5.33 0.82
CA ILE A 400 -24.26 -6.37 0.70
C ILE A 400 -25.38 -6.17 1.73
N ARG A 401 -25.04 -5.92 3.00
CA ARG A 401 -26.03 -5.81 4.08
C ARG A 401 -26.91 -4.58 3.97
N TYR A 402 -26.34 -3.45 3.55
CA TYR A 402 -27.06 -2.17 3.46
C TYR A 402 -27.52 -1.83 2.03
N MET A 403 -27.17 -2.65 1.04
CA MET A 403 -27.51 -2.45 -0.37
C MET A 403 -27.11 -1.04 -0.85
N THR A 404 -25.82 -0.74 -0.75
CA THR A 404 -25.23 0.56 -1.09
C THR A 404 -23.84 0.41 -1.70
N PRO A 405 -23.39 1.31 -2.60
CA PRO A 405 -22.00 1.37 -2.99
C PRO A 405 -21.13 1.75 -1.77
N VAL A 406 -19.98 1.11 -1.62
CA VAL A 406 -18.99 1.37 -0.56
C VAL A 406 -17.64 1.68 -1.19
N ILE A 407 -17.00 2.75 -0.72
CA ILE A 407 -15.68 3.19 -1.16
C ILE A 407 -14.63 2.68 -0.19
N VAL A 408 -13.57 2.06 -0.73
CA VAL A 408 -12.38 1.66 0.00
C VAL A 408 -11.21 2.50 -0.47
N LEU A 409 -10.69 3.34 0.42
CA LEU A 409 -9.51 4.16 0.22
C LEU A 409 -8.24 3.38 0.58
N SER A 410 -7.33 3.33 -0.39
CA SER A 410 -5.92 2.99 -0.22
C SER A 410 -5.10 4.15 -0.79
N ASP A 411 -3.78 4.01 -0.85
CA ASP A 411 -2.90 4.96 -1.51
C ASP A 411 -1.66 4.28 -2.08
N GLY A 412 -0.90 4.99 -2.91
CA GLY A 412 0.30 4.48 -3.56
C GLY A 412 1.35 3.91 -2.60
N SER A 413 1.40 4.37 -1.34
CA SER A 413 2.31 3.81 -0.33
C SER A 413 1.85 2.43 0.12
N ILE A 414 0.57 2.28 0.48
CA ILE A 414 0.00 0.97 0.90
C ILE A 414 -0.02 -0.02 -0.27
N ALA A 415 -0.43 0.44 -1.45
CA ALA A 415 -0.61 -0.39 -2.64
C ALA A 415 0.67 -1.14 -3.03
N ASN A 416 1.80 -0.44 -2.99
CA ASN A 416 3.11 -0.95 -3.40
C ASN A 416 3.95 -1.47 -2.22
N GLY A 417 3.74 -0.93 -1.02
CA GLY A 417 4.44 -1.36 0.19
C GLY A 417 4.10 -2.80 0.57
N GLN A 418 5.03 -3.47 1.23
CA GLN A 418 4.90 -4.86 1.64
C GLN A 418 5.14 -5.02 3.15
N GLU A 419 4.45 -5.98 3.75
CA GLU A 419 4.66 -6.40 5.14
C GLU A 419 4.41 -7.91 5.32
N PRO A 420 4.97 -8.53 6.38
CA PRO A 420 4.58 -9.87 6.79
C PRO A 420 3.11 -9.87 7.19
N TRP A 421 2.34 -10.77 6.59
CA TRP A 421 0.93 -10.93 6.86
C TRP A 421 0.65 -12.36 7.31
N ARG A 422 0.10 -12.48 8.52
CA ARG A 422 -0.40 -13.75 9.04
C ARG A 422 -1.60 -14.15 8.22
N ILE A 423 -1.51 -15.28 7.55
CA ILE A 423 -2.62 -15.82 6.75
C ILE A 423 -3.74 -16.18 7.75
N PRO A 424 -4.94 -15.60 7.61
CA PRO A 424 -6.06 -15.96 8.47
C PRO A 424 -6.53 -17.37 8.10
N GLU A 425 -6.88 -18.15 9.11
CA GLU A 425 -7.53 -19.43 8.89
C GLU A 425 -8.95 -19.20 8.35
N PRO A 426 -9.48 -20.04 7.45
CA PRO A 426 -10.83 -19.87 6.93
C PRO A 426 -11.92 -19.83 8.01
N SER A 427 -11.70 -20.49 9.15
CA SER A 427 -12.59 -20.48 10.32
C SER A 427 -12.59 -19.15 11.08
N GLU A 428 -11.55 -18.32 10.94
CA GLU A 428 -11.48 -16.97 11.52
C GLU A 428 -12.30 -15.94 10.71
N LEU A 429 -12.77 -16.30 9.51
CA LEU A 429 -13.48 -15.40 8.60
C LEU A 429 -14.99 -15.58 8.70
N GLU A 430 -15.69 -14.50 9.05
CA GLU A 430 -17.14 -14.51 9.15
C GLU A 430 -17.81 -14.61 7.77
N ARG A 431 -18.90 -15.40 7.69
CA ARG A 431 -19.70 -15.47 6.47
C ARG A 431 -20.42 -14.15 6.23
N ILE A 432 -20.43 -13.71 4.98
CA ILE A 432 -21.18 -12.53 4.56
C ILE A 432 -22.58 -12.98 4.18
N GLN A 433 -23.56 -12.64 5.00
CA GLN A 433 -24.94 -13.04 4.75
C GLN A 433 -25.50 -12.32 3.51
N VAL A 434 -25.99 -13.10 2.55
CA VAL A 434 -26.68 -12.60 1.37
C VAL A 434 -28.12 -13.08 1.40
N ARG A 435 -29.07 -12.17 1.15
CA ARG A 435 -30.50 -12.48 1.06
C ARG A 435 -31.06 -11.97 -0.25
N PHE A 436 -31.34 -12.90 -1.16
CA PHE A 436 -32.16 -12.62 -2.33
C PHE A 436 -33.64 -12.80 -1.98
N ARG A 437 -34.49 -11.87 -2.42
CA ARG A 437 -35.93 -12.05 -2.37
C ARG A 437 -36.36 -12.93 -3.55
N THR A 438 -37.05 -14.03 -3.24
CA THR A 438 -37.56 -15.00 -4.22
C THR A 438 -39.08 -15.18 -4.16
N ASP A 439 -39.71 -14.73 -3.07
CA ASP A 439 -41.15 -14.83 -2.85
C ASP A 439 -41.86 -13.54 -3.34
N PRO A 440 -42.86 -13.64 -4.24
CA PRO A 440 -43.58 -12.49 -4.79
C PRO A 440 -44.54 -11.81 -3.81
N GLU A 441 -44.92 -12.47 -2.71
CA GLU A 441 -45.92 -11.93 -1.80
C GLU A 441 -45.51 -10.56 -1.24
N GLY A 442 -46.39 -9.56 -1.39
CA GLY A 442 -46.17 -8.21 -0.86
C GLY A 442 -44.95 -7.48 -1.42
N PHE A 443 -44.35 -7.94 -2.51
CA PHE A 443 -43.12 -7.35 -3.03
C PHE A 443 -43.32 -5.92 -3.51
N GLN A 444 -42.51 -5.02 -2.96
CA GLN A 444 -42.37 -3.65 -3.42
C GLN A 444 -40.86 -3.36 -3.51
N PRO A 445 -40.34 -2.84 -4.63
CA PRO A 445 -38.90 -2.74 -4.86
C PRO A 445 -38.13 -1.92 -3.82
N TYR A 446 -38.80 -0.95 -3.19
CA TYR A 446 -38.24 -0.10 -2.13
C TYR A 446 -38.92 -0.32 -0.77
N ALA A 447 -39.66 -1.41 -0.59
CA ALA A 447 -39.93 -1.90 0.76
C ALA A 447 -38.59 -2.29 1.38
N ARG A 448 -38.25 -1.62 2.48
CA ARG A 448 -36.95 -1.72 3.14
C ARG A 448 -37.05 -2.47 4.45
N ASP A 449 -35.97 -3.15 4.77
CA ASP A 449 -35.75 -3.71 6.08
C ASP A 449 -35.73 -2.58 7.14
N PRO A 450 -36.48 -2.69 8.24
CA PRO A 450 -36.64 -1.62 9.21
C PRO A 450 -35.39 -1.37 10.05
N GLU A 451 -34.41 -2.27 10.08
CA GLU A 451 -33.17 -2.12 10.83
C GLU A 451 -32.09 -1.44 9.97
N THR A 452 -31.87 -1.95 8.76
CA THR A 452 -30.80 -1.55 7.84
C THR A 452 -31.24 -0.50 6.83
N LEU A 453 -32.54 -0.35 6.60
CA LEU A 453 -33.11 0.39 5.47
C LEU A 453 -32.68 -0.16 4.10
N ALA A 454 -32.16 -1.39 4.04
CA ALA A 454 -31.83 -2.03 2.77
C ALA A 454 -33.10 -2.47 2.05
N ARG A 455 -33.20 -2.20 0.74
CA ARG A 455 -34.27 -2.77 -0.09
C ARG A 455 -34.01 -4.25 -0.35
N ALA A 456 -35.05 -4.97 -0.77
CA ALA A 456 -34.90 -6.34 -1.25
C ALA A 456 -34.00 -6.42 -2.50
N TRP A 457 -33.04 -7.35 -2.51
CA TRP A 457 -32.26 -7.69 -3.69
C TRP A 457 -32.93 -8.83 -4.45
N VAL A 458 -33.29 -8.59 -5.71
CA VAL A 458 -33.96 -9.57 -6.57
C VAL A 458 -33.08 -9.83 -7.79
N ARG A 459 -32.91 -11.10 -8.14
CA ARG A 459 -32.21 -11.47 -9.38
C ARG A 459 -33.16 -11.29 -10.57
N PRO A 460 -32.73 -10.63 -11.66
CA PRO A 460 -33.47 -10.63 -12.91
C PRO A 460 -33.81 -12.06 -13.35
N GLY A 461 -35.04 -12.26 -13.82
CA GLY A 461 -35.57 -13.59 -14.17
C GLY A 461 -36.27 -14.34 -13.03
N THR A 462 -36.36 -13.76 -11.83
CA THR A 462 -37.16 -14.36 -10.74
C THR A 462 -38.66 -14.10 -10.97
N PRO A 463 -39.51 -15.13 -11.13
CA PRO A 463 -40.93 -14.96 -11.48
C PRO A 463 -41.72 -14.13 -10.45
N GLY A 464 -42.55 -13.19 -10.92
CA GLY A 464 -43.44 -12.40 -10.06
C GLY A 464 -42.76 -11.30 -9.24
N LEU A 465 -41.47 -11.05 -9.50
CA LEU A 465 -40.65 -10.02 -8.85
C LEU A 465 -40.10 -9.00 -9.86
N GLU A 466 -40.80 -8.81 -10.98
CA GLU A 466 -40.44 -7.84 -11.99
C GLU A 466 -40.45 -6.42 -11.41
N HIS A 467 -39.35 -5.68 -11.59
CA HIS A 467 -39.21 -4.35 -11.03
C HIS A 467 -38.32 -3.46 -11.91
N ARG A 468 -38.46 -2.14 -11.71
CA ARG A 468 -37.68 -1.12 -12.41
C ARG A 468 -37.03 -0.16 -11.43
N ILE A 469 -35.75 -0.36 -11.17
CA ILE A 469 -34.89 0.64 -10.52
C ILE A 469 -34.14 1.46 -11.58
N GLY A 470 -33.61 2.62 -11.20
CA GLY A 470 -32.88 3.51 -12.11
C GLY A 470 -32.59 4.86 -11.47
N GLY A 471 -32.05 5.81 -12.25
CA GLY A 471 -31.55 7.08 -11.73
C GLY A 471 -32.61 8.17 -11.44
N LEU A 472 -33.84 8.04 -11.93
CA LEU A 472 -34.93 8.98 -11.62
C LEU A 472 -35.47 8.77 -10.21
N GLU A 473 -35.96 9.84 -9.58
CA GLU A 473 -36.62 9.76 -8.27
C GLU A 473 -37.75 8.73 -8.28
N LYS A 474 -37.77 7.91 -7.23
CA LYS A 474 -38.66 6.75 -7.11
C LYS A 474 -39.61 6.94 -5.95
N HIS A 475 -40.86 6.52 -6.15
CA HIS A 475 -41.81 6.41 -5.06
C HIS A 475 -41.26 5.43 -4.00
N HIS A 476 -41.28 5.87 -2.74
CA HIS A 476 -40.54 5.27 -1.63
C HIS A 476 -40.82 3.79 -1.33
N LEU A 477 -41.92 3.24 -1.85
CA LEU A 477 -42.25 1.82 -1.77
C LEU A 477 -42.20 1.16 -3.16
N THR A 478 -42.98 1.69 -4.09
CA THR A 478 -43.31 1.01 -5.35
C THR A 478 -42.22 1.05 -6.42
N GLY A 479 -41.26 1.97 -6.32
CA GLY A 479 -40.23 2.12 -7.35
C GLY A 479 -40.71 2.75 -8.66
N ALA A 480 -41.97 3.18 -8.73
CA ALA A 480 -42.49 4.02 -9.82
C ALA A 480 -41.78 5.38 -9.83
N VAL A 481 -41.72 6.06 -10.98
CA VAL A 481 -41.16 7.42 -11.02
C VAL A 481 -42.05 8.35 -10.21
N SER A 482 -41.45 9.19 -9.37
CA SER A 482 -42.16 10.15 -8.54
C SER A 482 -41.51 11.52 -8.62
N TYR A 483 -42.33 12.56 -8.80
CA TYR A 483 -41.91 13.97 -8.72
C TYR A 483 -42.57 14.67 -7.52
N ASP A 484 -43.21 13.90 -6.63
CA ASP A 484 -43.83 14.45 -5.43
C ASP A 484 -42.74 15.00 -4.47
N PRO A 485 -42.84 16.28 -4.06
CA PRO A 485 -41.82 16.89 -3.22
C PRO A 485 -41.61 16.20 -1.87
N LYS A 486 -42.70 15.69 -1.24
CA LYS A 486 -42.60 15.02 0.07
C LYS A 486 -41.95 13.65 -0.06
N ASN A 487 -42.23 12.93 -1.15
CA ASN A 487 -41.54 11.69 -1.46
C ASN A 487 -40.04 11.92 -1.68
N HIS A 488 -39.66 12.98 -2.41
CA HIS A 488 -38.27 13.31 -2.61
C HIS A 488 -37.55 13.59 -1.29
N GLU A 489 -38.13 14.44 -0.43
CA GLU A 489 -37.58 14.71 0.90
C GLU A 489 -37.42 13.43 1.74
N LEU A 490 -38.47 12.59 1.77
CA LEU A 490 -38.45 11.31 2.48
C LEU A 490 -37.31 10.41 1.98
N MET A 491 -37.17 10.26 0.67
CA MET A 491 -36.18 9.39 0.06
C MET A 491 -34.75 9.89 0.29
N VAL A 492 -34.53 11.20 0.23
CA VAL A 492 -33.25 11.84 0.57
C VAL A 492 -32.87 11.52 2.02
N ARG A 493 -33.77 11.80 2.98
CA ARG A 493 -33.54 11.52 4.40
C ARG A 493 -33.33 10.02 4.67
N THR A 494 -34.08 9.16 3.98
CA THR A 494 -33.96 7.69 4.11
C THR A 494 -32.59 7.18 3.69
N ARG A 495 -32.06 7.67 2.55
CA ARG A 495 -30.72 7.29 2.08
C ARG A 495 -29.63 7.79 3.04
N ALA A 496 -29.75 9.03 3.54
CA ALA A 496 -28.82 9.55 4.54
C ALA A 496 -28.86 8.75 5.85
N GLU A 497 -30.06 8.46 6.36
CA GLU A 497 -30.24 7.67 7.57
C GLU A 497 -29.67 6.26 7.41
N LYS A 498 -29.89 5.59 6.27
CA LYS A 498 -29.32 4.28 5.96
C LYS A 498 -27.80 4.28 6.20
N ILE A 499 -27.09 5.28 5.67
CA ILE A 499 -25.64 5.37 5.81
C ILE A 499 -25.26 5.56 7.28
N GLU A 500 -25.92 6.46 8.01
CA GLU A 500 -25.67 6.70 9.44
C GLU A 500 -25.96 5.47 10.33
N ARG A 501 -26.91 4.61 9.93
CA ARG A 501 -27.21 3.37 10.66
C ARG A 501 -26.09 2.34 10.62
N ILE A 502 -25.19 2.41 9.63
CA ILE A 502 -24.03 1.51 9.53
C ILE A 502 -23.13 1.63 10.76
N ALA A 503 -22.99 2.85 11.30
CA ALA A 503 -22.16 3.10 12.48
C ALA A 503 -22.65 2.40 13.77
N ARG A 504 -23.85 1.80 13.77
CA ARG A 504 -24.36 0.96 14.87
C ARG A 504 -23.55 -0.32 15.04
N GLU A 505 -22.95 -0.79 13.95
CA GLU A 505 -22.26 -2.08 13.88
C GLU A 505 -20.74 -1.92 13.96
N PHE A 506 -20.23 -0.69 14.08
CA PHE A 506 -18.80 -0.46 14.20
C PHE A 506 -18.31 -0.90 15.59
N PRO A 507 -17.13 -1.54 15.66
CA PRO A 507 -16.48 -1.76 16.94
C PRO A 507 -16.17 -0.42 17.62
N PRO A 508 -16.09 -0.39 18.97
CA PRO A 508 -15.61 0.78 19.69
C PRO A 508 -14.21 1.19 19.21
N LEU A 509 -13.96 2.49 19.18
CA LEU A 509 -12.66 3.02 18.82
C LEU A 509 -11.63 2.75 19.93
N GLU A 510 -10.46 2.25 19.53
CA GLU A 510 -9.34 2.00 20.43
C GLU A 510 -8.32 3.16 20.35
N VAL A 511 -7.98 3.71 21.52
CA VAL A 511 -6.94 4.73 21.65
C VAL A 511 -5.63 4.06 22.06
N ASP A 512 -4.58 4.18 21.24
CA ASP A 512 -3.22 3.76 21.59
C ASP A 512 -2.61 4.84 22.50
N GLY A 513 -2.55 4.56 23.80
CA GLY A 513 -2.06 5.47 24.81
C GLY A 513 -3.04 5.66 25.97
N SER A 514 -3.10 6.88 26.49
CA SER A 514 -4.03 7.24 27.56
C SER A 514 -5.41 7.52 26.97
N PRO A 515 -6.53 7.14 27.61
CA PRO A 515 -7.89 7.39 27.09
C PRO A 515 -8.31 8.87 27.11
N SER A 516 -7.50 9.72 27.74
CA SER A 516 -7.62 11.18 27.87
C SER A 516 -6.21 11.76 28.08
N GLY A 517 -6.01 13.04 27.79
CA GLY A 517 -4.71 13.69 28.04
C GLY A 517 -4.51 14.99 27.28
N LYS A 518 -3.25 15.45 27.21
CA LYS A 518 -2.91 16.73 26.57
C LYS A 518 -3.13 16.73 25.07
N LEU A 519 -2.73 15.67 24.36
CA LEU A 519 -2.77 15.67 22.89
C LEU A 519 -3.21 14.32 22.33
N LEU A 520 -4.21 14.34 21.45
CA LEU A 520 -4.61 13.22 20.61
C LEU A 520 -4.18 13.46 19.17
N VAL A 521 -3.42 12.52 18.62
CA VAL A 521 -3.11 12.46 17.19
C VAL A 521 -4.14 11.56 16.51
N VAL A 522 -4.90 12.11 15.58
CA VAL A 522 -5.94 11.39 14.81
C VAL A 522 -5.44 11.18 13.39
N GLY A 523 -5.27 9.91 12.98
CA GLY A 523 -4.79 9.54 11.66
C GLY A 523 -5.81 8.73 10.85
N TRP A 524 -5.53 8.58 9.55
CA TRP A 524 -6.25 7.66 8.66
C TRP A 524 -5.34 7.19 7.50
N GLY A 525 -5.64 6.03 6.92
CA GLY A 525 -4.90 5.49 5.79
C GLY A 525 -3.41 5.20 6.09
N SER A 526 -2.54 5.36 5.08
CA SER A 526 -1.08 5.08 5.21
C SER A 526 -0.33 5.89 6.26
N THR A 527 -0.91 6.97 6.81
CA THR A 527 -0.28 7.74 7.88
C THR A 527 -0.13 6.95 9.18
N TYR A 528 -0.89 5.85 9.36
CA TYR A 528 -0.88 5.01 10.56
C TYR A 528 0.53 4.72 11.06
N GLY A 529 1.39 4.20 10.18
CA GLY A 529 2.68 3.70 10.61
C GLY A 529 3.62 4.79 11.11
N ALA A 530 3.63 5.94 10.43
CA ALA A 530 4.44 7.09 10.83
C ALA A 530 3.91 7.72 12.13
N ILE A 531 2.59 7.85 12.27
CA ILE A 531 1.96 8.38 13.48
C ILE A 531 2.21 7.46 14.68
N ALA A 532 1.96 6.16 14.53
CA ALA A 532 2.16 5.18 15.60
C ALA A 532 3.61 5.17 16.10
N ALA A 533 4.59 5.22 15.18
CA ALA A 533 6.00 5.31 15.54
C ALA A 533 6.34 6.62 16.26
N ALA A 534 5.85 7.76 15.77
CA ALA A 534 6.12 9.07 16.36
C ALA A 534 5.51 9.21 17.77
N VAL A 535 4.26 8.79 17.93
CA VAL A 535 3.56 8.83 19.24
C VAL A 535 4.26 7.93 20.25
N ARG A 536 4.68 6.72 19.87
CA ARG A 536 5.42 5.82 20.78
C ARG A 536 6.78 6.39 21.18
N GLU A 537 7.50 7.00 20.26
CA GLU A 537 8.75 7.68 20.57
C GLU A 537 8.53 8.86 21.53
N LEU A 538 7.52 9.71 21.31
CA LEU A 538 7.18 10.82 22.21
C LEU A 538 6.77 10.32 23.60
N ARG A 539 5.98 9.25 23.68
CA ARG A 539 5.59 8.63 24.95
C ARG A 539 6.80 8.06 25.70
N ARG A 540 7.76 7.45 24.98
CA ARG A 540 9.03 7.00 25.55
C ARG A 540 9.86 8.17 26.12
N ARG A 541 9.73 9.37 25.56
CA ARG A 541 10.29 10.63 26.09
C ARG A 541 9.46 11.25 27.23
N GLY A 542 8.42 10.56 27.71
CA GLY A 542 7.57 11.03 28.81
C GLY A 542 6.53 12.09 28.40
N ARG A 543 6.26 12.25 27.10
CA ARG A 543 5.21 13.17 26.61
C ARG A 543 3.83 12.54 26.70
N ASP A 544 2.83 13.33 27.09
CA ASP A 544 1.43 12.91 27.19
C ASP A 544 0.72 13.04 25.83
N VAL A 545 0.95 12.05 24.97
CA VAL A 545 0.37 11.97 23.63
C VAL A 545 -0.30 10.61 23.46
N SER A 546 -1.46 10.59 22.82
CA SER A 546 -2.16 9.37 22.43
C SER A 546 -2.49 9.38 20.94
N HIS A 547 -2.76 8.21 20.38
CA HIS A 547 -3.05 8.01 18.96
C HIS A 547 -4.40 7.33 18.78
N LEU A 548 -5.19 7.85 17.83
CA LEU A 548 -6.42 7.24 17.34
C LEU A 548 -6.34 7.14 15.81
N HIS A 549 -6.63 5.96 15.25
CA HIS A 549 -6.60 5.76 13.81
C HIS A 549 -7.97 5.36 13.27
N LEU A 550 -8.49 6.10 12.28
CA LEU A 550 -9.83 5.90 11.75
C LEU A 550 -9.82 4.98 10.52
N ARG A 551 -10.50 3.84 10.64
CA ARG A 551 -10.89 3.00 9.50
C ARG A 551 -12.13 3.53 8.79
N TYR A 552 -13.15 3.89 9.57
CA TYR A 552 -14.43 4.35 9.05
C TYR A 552 -14.42 5.88 8.94
N LEU A 553 -14.53 6.38 7.72
CA LEU A 553 -14.49 7.82 7.42
C LEU A 553 -15.88 8.38 7.08
N ASN A 554 -16.79 7.53 6.61
CA ASN A 554 -18.21 7.85 6.50
C ASN A 554 -19.07 6.58 6.62
N PRO A 555 -20.12 6.56 7.45
CA PRO A 555 -20.30 7.49 8.57
C PRO A 555 -19.11 7.42 9.53
N LEU A 556 -18.93 8.45 10.36
CA LEU A 556 -17.91 8.43 11.41
C LEU A 556 -18.38 7.58 12.61
N PRO A 557 -17.46 6.94 13.36
CA PRO A 557 -17.81 6.20 14.57
C PRO A 557 -18.55 7.04 15.60
N ARG A 558 -19.46 6.40 16.33
CA ARG A 558 -20.41 7.09 17.24
C ARG A 558 -19.75 7.67 18.48
N ASP A 559 -18.73 6.99 18.98
CA ASP A 559 -17.94 7.34 20.16
C ASP A 559 -16.83 8.36 19.84
N LEU A 560 -16.58 8.68 18.56
CA LEU A 560 -15.51 9.58 18.15
C LEU A 560 -15.61 10.96 18.80
N GLY A 561 -16.79 11.59 18.77
CA GLY A 561 -16.97 12.93 19.35
C GLY A 561 -16.68 12.98 20.85
N GLU A 562 -17.09 11.93 21.59
CA GLU A 562 -16.80 11.80 23.01
C GLU A 562 -15.30 11.62 23.25
N ILE A 563 -14.63 10.76 22.48
CA ILE A 563 -13.18 10.56 22.58
C ILE A 563 -12.43 11.87 22.32
N LEU A 564 -12.77 12.60 21.26
CA LEU A 564 -12.12 13.87 20.93
C LEU A 564 -12.22 14.88 22.08
N SER A 565 -13.36 14.92 22.79
CA SER A 565 -13.59 15.85 23.91
C SER A 565 -12.74 15.57 25.16
N ARG A 566 -12.15 14.37 25.27
CA ARG A 566 -11.31 13.96 26.41
C ARG A 566 -9.86 14.46 26.30
N PHE A 567 -9.53 15.20 25.24
CA PHE A 567 -8.19 15.72 25.01
C PHE A 567 -8.17 17.24 24.86
N GLU A 568 -7.15 17.89 25.42
CA GLU A 568 -6.99 19.34 25.34
C GLU A 568 -6.69 19.82 23.91
N ARG A 569 -5.91 19.04 23.15
CA ARG A 569 -5.49 19.33 21.77
C ARG A 569 -5.74 18.10 20.88
N VAL A 570 -6.24 18.35 19.68
CA VAL A 570 -6.40 17.34 18.63
C VAL A 570 -5.56 17.74 17.43
N VAL A 571 -4.72 16.83 16.95
CA VAL A 571 -3.84 17.03 15.80
C VAL A 571 -4.13 15.96 14.75
N VAL A 572 -4.17 16.37 13.48
CA VAL A 572 -4.51 15.50 12.35
C VAL A 572 -3.39 15.58 11.32
N PRO A 573 -2.44 14.61 11.31
CA PRO A 573 -1.42 14.53 10.28
C PRO A 573 -2.01 13.96 8.99
N GLU A 574 -1.87 14.68 7.87
CA GLU A 574 -2.45 14.27 6.60
C GLU A 574 -1.49 14.48 5.43
N LEU A 575 -1.48 13.53 4.48
CA LEU A 575 -0.80 13.69 3.19
C LEU A 575 -1.66 14.50 2.20
N ASN A 576 -2.24 15.60 2.69
CA ASN A 576 -3.10 16.56 1.99
C ASN A 576 -3.16 17.87 2.82
N LEU A 577 -3.99 18.84 2.43
CA LEU A 577 -4.10 20.15 3.12
C LEU A 577 -5.10 20.21 4.30
N GLY A 578 -5.55 19.06 4.81
CA GLY A 578 -6.41 18.93 5.99
C GLY A 578 -7.85 18.52 5.67
N GLN A 579 -8.05 17.45 4.88
CA GLN A 579 -9.37 16.98 4.47
C GLN A 579 -10.15 16.36 5.63
N LEU A 580 -9.56 15.38 6.33
CA LEU A 580 -10.17 14.79 7.53
C LEU A 580 -10.34 15.85 8.62
N ARG A 581 -9.32 16.69 8.83
CA ARG A 581 -9.40 17.81 9.77
C ARG A 581 -10.64 18.67 9.53
N THR A 582 -10.95 18.99 8.28
CA THR A 582 -12.12 19.80 7.91
C THR A 582 -13.42 19.12 8.34
N ILE A 583 -13.53 17.81 8.15
CA ILE A 583 -14.70 17.01 8.53
C ILE A 583 -14.85 16.93 10.05
N LEU A 584 -13.76 16.70 10.80
CA LEU A 584 -13.82 16.61 12.25
C LEU A 584 -14.25 17.95 12.87
N ARG A 585 -13.74 19.06 12.36
CA ARG A 585 -14.12 20.41 12.81
C ARG A 585 -15.58 20.71 12.50
N SER A 586 -16.07 20.36 11.31
CA SER A 586 -17.45 20.64 10.92
C SER A 586 -18.47 19.80 11.69
N ARG A 587 -18.14 18.54 12.02
CA ARG A 587 -19.08 17.62 12.67
C ARG A 587 -19.07 17.71 14.20
N TYR A 588 -17.93 18.01 14.82
CA TYR A 588 -17.76 17.95 16.28
C TYR A 588 -17.35 19.27 16.92
N LEU A 589 -17.14 20.34 16.14
CA LEU A 589 -16.73 21.67 16.63
C LEU A 589 -15.44 21.66 17.46
N VAL A 590 -14.56 20.68 17.25
CA VAL A 590 -13.26 20.59 17.94
C VAL A 590 -12.23 21.49 17.24
N ASP A 591 -11.31 22.11 17.98
CA ASP A 591 -10.22 22.91 17.37
C ASP A 591 -9.06 22.03 16.88
N ALA A 592 -9.35 21.09 15.97
CA ALA A 592 -8.33 20.21 15.40
C ALA A 592 -7.32 21.01 14.56
N LYS A 593 -6.02 20.79 14.81
CA LYS A 593 -4.89 21.34 14.04
C LYS A 593 -4.38 20.32 13.04
N GLY A 594 -3.82 20.78 11.92
CA GLY A 594 -3.28 19.89 10.88
C GLY A 594 -1.75 19.86 10.89
N ILE A 595 -1.16 18.69 10.67
CA ILE A 595 0.23 18.55 10.22
C ILE A 595 0.16 18.04 8.79
N ASN A 596 0.38 18.93 7.83
CA ASN A 596 0.04 18.67 6.42
C ASN A 596 1.32 18.49 5.59
N LYS A 597 1.37 17.46 4.75
CA LYS A 597 2.47 17.22 3.81
C LYS A 597 1.93 16.89 2.42
N VAL A 598 2.36 17.66 1.42
CA VAL A 598 1.92 17.51 0.02
C VAL A 598 3.16 17.45 -0.87
N GLN A 599 3.96 16.41 -0.68
CA GLN A 599 5.27 16.26 -1.33
C GLN A 599 5.38 14.95 -2.13
N GLY A 600 4.26 14.22 -2.33
CA GLY A 600 4.26 12.92 -3.00
C GLY A 600 5.05 11.82 -2.25
N ARG A 601 5.26 12.00 -0.94
CA ARG A 601 6.06 11.12 -0.09
C ARG A 601 5.37 10.89 1.26
N PRO A 602 5.54 9.72 1.89
CA PRO A 602 5.08 9.49 3.26
C PRO A 602 5.71 10.46 4.26
N PHE A 603 5.09 10.58 5.43
CA PHE A 603 5.71 11.25 6.58
C PHE A 603 6.98 10.52 7.03
N GLN A 604 7.96 11.30 7.47
CA GLN A 604 9.03 10.79 8.31
C GLN A 604 8.57 10.80 9.77
N VAL A 605 8.99 9.81 10.55
CA VAL A 605 8.73 9.71 11.99
C VAL A 605 9.35 10.91 12.71
N THR A 606 10.60 11.24 12.41
CA THR A 606 11.33 12.40 12.94
C THR A 606 10.59 13.71 12.69
N GLU A 607 10.14 13.93 11.45
CA GLU A 607 9.29 15.07 11.09
C GLU A 607 8.04 15.16 11.97
N LEU A 608 7.32 14.05 12.16
CA LEU A 608 6.12 14.05 13.01
C LEU A 608 6.44 14.27 14.49
N VAL A 609 7.52 13.69 15.01
CA VAL A 609 7.96 13.88 16.39
C VAL A 609 8.21 15.35 16.67
N GLU A 610 9.00 16.02 15.82
CA GLU A 610 9.32 17.45 15.97
C GLU A 610 8.04 18.30 15.93
N ARG A 611 7.17 18.08 14.92
CA ARG A 611 5.93 18.85 14.75
C ARG A 611 4.92 18.64 15.87
N ILE A 612 4.79 17.42 16.40
CA ILE A 612 3.90 17.15 17.53
C ILE A 612 4.46 17.77 18.82
N GLU A 613 5.78 17.74 19.00
CA GLU A 613 6.45 18.34 20.16
C GLU A 613 6.32 19.87 20.19
N GLU A 614 6.42 20.53 19.03
CA GLU A 614 6.09 21.95 18.86
C GLU A 614 4.66 22.26 19.32
N LEU A 615 3.70 21.36 19.06
CA LEU A 615 2.29 21.49 19.43
C LEU A 615 1.98 21.06 20.87
N LEU A 616 2.94 20.53 21.62
CA LEU A 616 2.82 20.25 23.06
C LEU A 616 3.40 21.36 23.94
N SER A 617 4.33 22.12 23.37
CA SER A 617 4.87 23.34 23.97
C SER A 617 3.78 24.41 24.04
#